data_AF-A0AAD5H445-F1
#
_entry.id   AF-A0AAD5H445-F1
#
_cell.length_a   1.000
_cell.length_b   1.000
_cell.length_c   1.000
_cell.angle_alpha   90.00
_cell.angle_beta   90.00
_cell.angle_gamma   90.00
#
_symmetry.space_group_name_H-M   'P 1'
#
loop_
_entity.id
_entity.type
_entity.pdbx_description
1 polymer ?
#
loop_
_entity_poly.entity_id
_entity_poly.type
_entity_poly.pdbx_seq_one_letter_code
_entity_poly.pdbx_strand_id
1 'polypeptide(L)'
;MKRPELESGSPTLTQLPETVLHTCFSLLSAQDLAALSLQDKYLRAVAADAGLWQPLALARWPGAAPTCAEAYAGDWHALFLARAPLPHGFPLAADRVRAVTDAQRQQRQQEAAAAAAAAAAEEQGIVSDRSGSGATSSSSGSRVCGGPGLPALAFEDVMRQTFSAGLACSRDRSVRRTPEWRRLKEDLTWWATERPEVVVAFVRSAHDVLAGGWGGAAAGRSWRETPWRRSALAFLQDLGLLGGAHMSVADRIAAEAAALDRAIRTIQKEAAAAVEVPAGVPASHWWFG
;
A
#
# COMPACT_ATOMS: atom_id res chain seq x y z
N MET A 1 18.47 -70.20 -26.55
CA MET A 1 18.85 -68.80 -26.82
C MET A 1 18.14 -67.91 -25.81
N LYS A 2 18.87 -67.39 -24.81
CA LYS A 2 18.31 -66.45 -23.81
C LYS A 2 18.31 -65.06 -24.43
N ARG A 3 17.14 -64.39 -24.46
CA ARG A 3 17.06 -62.96 -24.83
C ARG A 3 17.83 -62.15 -23.78
N PRO A 4 18.70 -61.22 -24.16
CA PRO A 4 19.20 -60.24 -23.22
C PRO A 4 18.01 -59.34 -22.84
N GLU A 5 17.63 -59.38 -21.57
CA GLU A 5 16.78 -58.35 -20.98
C GLU A 5 17.56 -57.05 -21.07
N LEU A 6 17.14 -56.19 -22.00
CA LEU A 6 17.50 -54.78 -21.96
C LEU A 6 16.92 -54.26 -20.65
N GLU A 7 17.74 -54.18 -19.61
CA GLU A 7 17.51 -53.29 -18.48
C GLU A 7 17.52 -51.86 -19.05
N SER A 8 16.41 -51.48 -19.65
CA SER A 8 16.10 -50.10 -20.01
C SER A 8 15.81 -49.38 -18.71
N GLY A 9 16.86 -49.11 -17.93
CA GLY A 9 16.83 -48.10 -16.88
C GLY A 9 16.41 -46.80 -17.56
N SER A 10 15.15 -46.43 -17.39
CA SER A 10 14.66 -45.15 -17.89
C SER A 10 15.51 -44.05 -17.25
N PRO A 11 16.08 -43.13 -18.04
CA PRO A 11 16.89 -42.06 -17.48
C PRO A 11 16.03 -41.29 -16.48
N THR A 12 16.53 -41.17 -15.26
CA THR A 12 15.81 -40.49 -14.18
C THR A 12 15.92 -38.99 -14.40
N LEU A 13 14.91 -38.24 -13.94
CA LEU A 13 14.85 -36.78 -14.11
C LEU A 13 16.09 -36.06 -13.55
N THR A 14 16.71 -36.65 -12.52
CA THR A 14 17.95 -36.20 -11.87
C THR A 14 19.21 -36.40 -12.72
N GLN A 15 19.15 -37.16 -13.82
CA GLN A 15 20.27 -37.38 -14.75
C GLN A 15 20.28 -36.36 -15.89
N LEU A 16 19.25 -35.52 -16.01
CA LEU A 16 19.19 -34.49 -17.03
C LEU A 16 20.09 -33.29 -16.67
N PRO A 17 20.69 -32.60 -17.66
CA PRO A 17 21.40 -31.36 -17.42
C PRO A 17 20.49 -30.29 -16.82
N GLU A 18 21.03 -29.49 -15.91
CA GLU A 18 20.30 -28.41 -15.22
C GLU A 18 19.65 -27.43 -16.21
N THR A 19 20.31 -27.11 -17.32
CA THR A 19 19.77 -26.22 -18.37
C THR A 19 18.50 -26.78 -19.03
N VAL A 20 18.42 -28.09 -19.23
CA VAL A 20 17.24 -28.77 -19.79
C VAL A 20 16.13 -28.78 -18.74
N LEU A 21 16.47 -29.09 -17.49
CA LEU A 21 15.51 -29.05 -16.38
C LEU A 21 14.92 -27.66 -16.19
N HIS A 22 15.73 -26.62 -16.26
CA HIS A 22 15.28 -25.23 -16.23
C HIS A 22 14.29 -24.90 -17.34
N THR A 23 14.59 -25.34 -18.56
CA THR A 23 13.71 -25.12 -19.71
C THR A 23 12.37 -25.81 -19.48
N CYS A 24 12.37 -27.07 -19.02
CA CYS A 24 11.15 -27.78 -18.68
C CYS A 24 10.38 -27.12 -17.52
N PHE A 25 11.10 -26.69 -16.48
CA PHE A 25 10.52 -26.09 -15.28
C PHE A 25 9.89 -24.72 -15.55
N SER A 26 10.46 -23.94 -16.48
CA SER A 26 9.88 -22.64 -16.86
C SER A 26 8.51 -22.74 -17.53
N LEU A 27 8.11 -23.93 -18.00
CA LEU A 27 6.79 -24.20 -18.58
C LEU A 27 5.76 -24.63 -17.53
N LEU A 28 6.18 -24.87 -16.29
CA LEU A 28 5.33 -25.41 -15.24
C LEU A 28 4.60 -24.30 -14.48
N SER A 29 3.44 -24.65 -13.92
CA SER A 29 2.76 -23.76 -12.99
C SER A 29 3.54 -23.67 -11.66
N ALA A 30 3.31 -22.59 -10.92
CA ALA A 30 3.90 -22.45 -9.58
C ALA A 30 3.52 -23.60 -8.63
N GLN A 31 2.34 -24.19 -8.81
CA GLN A 31 1.89 -25.33 -8.01
C GLN A 31 2.70 -26.59 -8.33
N ASP A 32 2.97 -26.84 -9.62
CA ASP A 32 3.76 -27.99 -10.06
C ASP A 32 5.23 -27.83 -9.66
N LEU A 33 5.79 -26.61 -9.76
CA LEU A 33 7.14 -26.30 -9.28
C LEU A 33 7.27 -26.53 -7.77
N ALA A 34 6.28 -26.08 -7.00
CA ALA A 34 6.24 -26.33 -5.56
C ALA A 34 6.18 -27.83 -5.27
N ALA A 35 5.36 -28.60 -6.00
CA ALA A 35 5.28 -30.05 -5.83
C ALA A 35 6.61 -30.75 -6.17
N LEU A 36 7.31 -30.34 -7.23
CA LEU A 36 8.62 -30.86 -7.61
C LEU A 36 9.69 -30.60 -6.54
N SER A 37 9.66 -29.42 -5.91
CA SER A 37 10.60 -29.05 -4.84
C SER A 37 10.51 -29.95 -3.60
N LEU A 38 9.40 -30.69 -3.44
CA LEU A 38 9.18 -31.61 -2.31
C LEU A 38 9.70 -33.02 -2.60
N GLN A 39 9.88 -33.41 -3.87
CA GLN A 39 10.19 -34.79 -4.25
C GLN A 39 11.64 -35.18 -3.98
N ASP A 40 12.58 -34.31 -4.34
CA ASP A 40 14.01 -34.64 -4.27
C ASP A 40 14.88 -33.40 -3.94
N LYS A 41 16.03 -33.61 -3.31
CA LYS A 41 16.95 -32.52 -2.90
C LYS A 41 17.58 -31.81 -4.09
N TYR A 42 17.94 -32.55 -5.14
CA TYR A 42 18.50 -31.97 -6.37
C TYR A 42 17.43 -31.17 -7.11
N LEU A 43 16.24 -31.75 -7.31
CA LEU A 43 15.12 -31.04 -7.95
C LEU A 43 14.70 -29.80 -7.16
N ARG A 44 14.79 -29.83 -5.82
CA ARG A 44 14.57 -28.64 -4.98
C ARG A 44 15.57 -27.53 -5.27
N ALA A 45 16.85 -27.86 -5.45
CA ALA A 45 17.88 -26.86 -5.73
C ALA A 45 17.61 -26.18 -7.08
N VAL A 46 17.32 -26.97 -8.12
CA VAL A 46 16.99 -26.45 -9.46
C VAL A 46 15.67 -25.68 -9.47
N ALA A 47 14.65 -26.22 -8.80
CA ALA A 47 13.34 -25.57 -8.74
C ALA A 47 13.36 -24.29 -7.91
N ALA A 48 14.28 -24.10 -6.97
CA ALA A 48 14.38 -22.88 -6.15
C ALA A 48 15.03 -21.69 -6.87
N ASP A 49 15.44 -21.85 -8.13
CA ASP A 49 16.11 -20.78 -8.85
C ASP A 49 15.23 -19.54 -9.08
N ALA A 50 15.85 -18.38 -8.91
CA ALA A 50 15.19 -17.08 -9.04
C ALA A 50 14.59 -16.85 -10.44
N GLY A 51 15.23 -17.36 -11.50
CA GLY A 51 14.77 -17.22 -12.88
C GLY A 51 13.45 -17.94 -13.17
N LEU A 52 13.08 -18.93 -12.36
CA LEU A 52 11.80 -19.64 -12.45
C LEU A 52 10.69 -18.90 -11.69
N TRP A 53 10.98 -18.44 -10.47
CA TRP A 53 9.97 -17.84 -9.60
C TRP A 53 9.72 -16.37 -9.89
N GLN A 54 10.72 -15.61 -10.33
CA GLN A 54 10.58 -14.18 -10.62
C GLN A 54 9.48 -13.89 -11.66
N PRO A 55 9.45 -14.54 -12.84
CA PRO A 55 8.40 -14.29 -13.83
C PRO A 55 7.01 -14.64 -13.29
N LEU A 56 6.88 -15.75 -12.55
CA LEU A 56 5.62 -16.18 -11.94
C LEU A 56 5.13 -15.20 -10.87
N ALA A 57 6.05 -14.72 -10.02
CA ALA A 57 5.76 -13.74 -8.99
C ALA A 57 5.33 -12.41 -9.59
N LEU A 58 6.03 -11.91 -10.62
CA LEU A 58 5.71 -10.65 -11.29
C LEU A 58 4.42 -10.71 -12.11
N ALA A 59 4.13 -11.86 -12.75
CA ALA A 59 2.86 -12.07 -13.44
C ALA A 59 1.67 -12.00 -12.48
N ARG A 60 1.84 -12.49 -11.25
CA ARG A 60 0.79 -12.47 -10.22
C ARG A 60 0.75 -11.16 -9.41
N TRP A 61 1.91 -10.55 -9.17
CA TRP A 61 2.10 -9.33 -8.38
C TRP A 61 3.10 -8.40 -9.06
N PRO A 62 2.64 -7.53 -9.99
CA PRO A 62 3.54 -6.67 -10.77
C PRO A 62 4.42 -5.73 -9.93
N GLY A 63 3.96 -5.35 -8.74
CA GLY A 63 4.69 -4.50 -7.78
C GLY A 63 5.59 -5.24 -6.80
N ALA A 64 5.83 -6.55 -6.98
CA ALA A 64 6.53 -7.36 -5.98
C ALA A 64 8.04 -7.13 -5.91
N ALA A 65 8.68 -6.54 -6.93
CA ALA A 65 10.14 -6.43 -6.99
C ALA A 65 10.77 -5.66 -5.81
N PRO A 66 10.29 -4.48 -5.40
CA PRO A 66 10.80 -3.79 -4.21
C PRO A 66 10.61 -4.63 -2.95
N THR A 67 9.45 -5.30 -2.83
CA THR A 67 9.13 -6.14 -1.68
C THR A 67 10.03 -7.38 -1.60
N CYS A 68 10.39 -7.97 -2.75
CA CYS A 68 11.32 -9.08 -2.82
C CYS A 68 12.71 -8.68 -2.29
N ALA A 69 13.22 -7.54 -2.76
CA ALA A 69 14.54 -7.05 -2.36
C ALA A 69 14.61 -6.73 -0.87
N GLU A 70 13.60 -6.05 -0.33
CA GLU A 70 13.64 -5.58 1.06
C GLU A 70 13.25 -6.64 2.09
N ALA A 71 12.19 -7.42 1.83
CA ALA A 71 11.59 -8.29 2.84
C ALA A 71 12.02 -9.77 2.71
N TYR A 72 12.50 -10.15 1.52
CA TYR A 72 12.86 -11.53 1.19
C TYR A 72 14.30 -11.64 0.67
N ALA A 73 15.13 -10.59 0.80
CA ALA A 73 16.53 -10.57 0.39
C ALA A 73 16.77 -11.00 -1.07
N GLY A 74 15.80 -10.73 -1.96
CA GLY A 74 15.85 -11.15 -3.37
C GLY A 74 15.42 -12.60 -3.63
N ASP A 75 14.97 -13.33 -2.62
CA ASP A 75 14.45 -14.69 -2.75
C ASP A 75 12.99 -14.68 -3.26
N TRP A 76 12.86 -14.83 -4.58
CA TRP A 76 11.57 -14.89 -5.28
C TRP A 76 10.74 -16.12 -4.92
N HIS A 77 11.40 -17.24 -4.58
CA HIS A 77 10.72 -18.46 -4.17
C HIS A 77 10.07 -18.26 -2.80
N ALA A 78 10.82 -17.73 -1.83
CA ALA A 78 10.30 -17.40 -0.51
C ALA A 78 9.17 -16.37 -0.57
N LEU A 79 9.31 -15.33 -1.40
CA LEU A 79 8.24 -14.35 -1.62
C LEU A 79 6.97 -15.01 -2.17
N PHE A 80 7.12 -15.88 -3.18
CA PHE A 80 5.95 -16.52 -3.80
C PHE A 80 5.22 -17.40 -2.80
N LEU A 81 5.95 -18.24 -2.05
CA LEU A 81 5.35 -19.11 -1.03
C LEU A 81 4.69 -18.32 0.09
N ALA A 82 5.27 -17.21 0.52
CA ALA A 82 4.70 -16.36 1.57
C ALA A 82 3.42 -15.65 1.12
N ARG A 83 3.35 -15.21 -0.14
CA ARG A 83 2.20 -14.47 -0.69
C ARG A 83 1.10 -15.33 -1.28
N ALA A 84 1.42 -16.53 -1.77
CA ALA A 84 0.46 -17.46 -2.37
C ALA A 84 -0.78 -17.77 -1.50
N PRO A 85 -0.67 -17.96 -0.17
CA PRO A 85 -1.83 -18.21 0.69
C PRO A 85 -2.62 -16.93 1.03
N LEU A 86 -2.07 -15.74 0.79
CA LEU A 86 -2.73 -14.49 1.13
C LEU A 86 -3.86 -14.17 0.14
N PRO A 87 -4.92 -13.46 0.59
CA PRO A 87 -5.93 -12.95 -0.33
C PRO A 87 -5.29 -12.11 -1.43
N HIS A 88 -5.58 -12.42 -2.70
CA HIS A 88 -4.86 -11.87 -3.85
C HIS A 88 -4.76 -10.33 -3.87
N GLY A 89 -5.82 -9.64 -3.44
CA GLY A 89 -5.85 -8.18 -3.38
C GLY A 89 -4.94 -7.56 -2.30
N PHE A 90 -4.57 -8.29 -1.26
CA PHE A 90 -3.80 -7.74 -0.14
C PHE A 90 -2.35 -7.41 -0.52
N PRO A 91 -1.54 -8.32 -1.09
CA PRO A 91 -0.18 -7.98 -1.51
C PRO A 91 -0.16 -6.84 -2.54
N LEU A 92 -1.13 -6.79 -3.45
CA LEU A 92 -1.26 -5.72 -4.44
C LEU A 92 -1.52 -4.35 -3.80
N ALA A 93 -2.44 -4.31 -2.83
CA ALA A 93 -2.73 -3.08 -2.09
C ALA A 93 -1.51 -2.62 -1.27
N ALA A 94 -0.83 -3.55 -0.60
CA ALA A 94 0.39 -3.23 0.16
C ALA A 94 1.52 -2.71 -0.73
N ASP A 95 1.78 -3.36 -1.87
CA ASP A 95 2.79 -2.92 -2.85
C ASP A 95 2.47 -1.52 -3.41
N ARG A 96 1.18 -1.22 -3.64
CA ARG A 96 0.76 0.10 -4.13
C ARG A 96 0.92 1.19 -3.06
N VAL A 97 0.56 0.92 -1.80
CA VAL A 97 0.81 1.85 -0.70
C VAL A 97 2.31 2.13 -0.59
N ARG A 98 3.15 1.10 -0.68
CA ARG A 98 4.60 1.25 -0.65
C ARG A 98 5.10 2.14 -1.79
N ALA A 99 4.70 1.84 -3.03
CA ALA A 99 5.13 2.60 -4.21
C ALA A 99 4.77 4.09 -4.09
N VAL A 100 3.56 4.41 -3.64
CA VAL A 100 3.13 5.80 -3.42
C VAL A 100 3.93 6.46 -2.29
N THR A 101 4.19 5.73 -1.21
CA THR A 101 4.96 6.22 -0.06
C THR A 101 6.41 6.50 -0.43
N ASP A 102 7.06 5.61 -1.19
CA ASP A 102 8.44 5.79 -1.62
C ASP A 102 8.58 6.94 -2.62
N ALA A 103 7.62 7.11 -3.54
CA ALA A 103 7.59 8.28 -4.43
C ALA A 103 7.51 9.60 -3.63
N GLN A 104 6.73 9.63 -2.55
CA GLN A 104 6.59 10.80 -1.68
C GLN A 104 7.83 11.04 -0.81
N ARG A 105 8.51 9.98 -0.36
CA ARG A 105 9.81 10.07 0.33
C ARG A 105 10.86 10.68 -0.60
N GLN A 106 10.97 10.19 -1.83
CA GLN A 106 11.91 10.68 -2.82
C GLN A 106 11.66 12.15 -3.17
N GLN A 107 10.39 12.52 -3.41
CA GLN A 107 10.03 13.91 -3.68
C GLN A 107 10.48 14.84 -2.55
N ARG A 108 10.25 14.45 -1.29
CA ARG A 108 10.71 15.26 -0.16
C ARG A 108 12.23 15.36 -0.08
N GLN A 109 12.94 14.26 -0.30
CA GLN A 109 14.40 14.27 -0.30
C GLN A 109 14.95 15.22 -1.37
N GLN A 110 14.30 15.28 -2.54
CA GLN A 110 14.64 16.23 -3.60
C GLN A 110 14.33 17.68 -3.19
N GLU A 111 13.17 17.94 -2.59
CA GLU A 111 12.80 19.27 -2.09
C GLU A 111 13.78 19.77 -1.00
N ALA A 112 14.16 18.89 -0.07
CA ALA A 112 15.12 19.21 0.98
C ALA A 112 16.53 19.45 0.42
N ALA A 113 16.97 18.63 -0.54
CA ALA A 113 18.25 18.81 -1.21
C ALA A 113 18.30 20.12 -2.02
N ALA A 114 17.20 20.47 -2.70
CA ALA A 114 17.08 21.73 -3.43
C ALA A 114 17.11 22.95 -2.50
N ALA A 115 16.41 22.87 -1.36
CA ALA A 115 16.42 23.94 -0.35
C ALA A 115 17.81 24.10 0.28
N ALA A 116 18.50 23.00 0.59
CA ALA A 116 19.86 23.03 1.10
C ALA A 116 20.86 23.60 0.08
N ALA A 117 20.71 23.26 -1.20
CA ALA A 117 21.53 23.81 -2.28
C ALA A 117 21.30 25.31 -2.48
N ALA A 118 20.04 25.78 -2.36
CA ALA A 118 19.72 27.20 -2.44
C ALA A 118 20.32 27.99 -1.25
N ALA A 119 20.23 27.45 -0.04
CA ALA A 119 20.85 28.05 1.15
C ALA A 119 22.39 28.11 1.04
N ALA A 120 23.02 27.06 0.53
CA ALA A 120 24.47 27.03 0.30
C ALA A 120 24.91 28.01 -0.80
N ALA A 121 24.08 28.23 -1.83
CA ALA A 121 24.35 29.22 -2.87
C ALA A 121 24.21 30.67 -2.37
N GLU A 122 23.31 30.92 -1.42
CA GLU A 122 23.17 32.23 -0.74
C GLU A 122 24.39 32.52 0.15
N GLU A 123 24.95 31.50 0.81
CA GLU A 123 26.14 31.62 1.66
C GLU A 123 27.45 31.79 0.86
N GLN A 124 27.49 31.30 -0.40
CA GLN A 124 28.60 31.50 -1.35
C GLN A 124 28.43 32.75 -2.24
N GLY A 125 27.31 33.46 -2.10
CA GLY A 125 26.94 34.67 -2.82
C GLY A 125 27.70 35.91 -2.34
N ILE A 126 28.90 36.06 -2.88
CA ILE A 126 29.67 37.29 -3.13
C ILE A 126 28.85 38.58 -2.92
N VAL A 127 29.32 39.40 -1.97
CA VAL A 127 29.00 40.82 -1.84
C VAL A 127 29.27 41.51 -3.18
N SER A 128 28.24 41.66 -4.01
CA SER A 128 28.22 42.65 -5.07
C SER A 128 27.16 43.67 -4.71
N ASP A 129 27.63 44.76 -4.13
CA ASP A 129 26.91 46.01 -3.94
C ASP A 129 26.05 46.33 -5.17
N ARG A 130 24.73 46.25 -5.00
CA ARG A 130 23.79 46.99 -5.82
C ARG A 130 22.80 47.70 -4.92
N SER A 131 23.17 48.93 -4.58
CA SER A 131 22.25 50.02 -4.25
C SER A 131 21.11 50.03 -5.27
N GLY A 132 19.89 49.80 -4.81
CA GLY A 132 18.70 49.71 -5.67
C GLY A 132 17.42 49.59 -4.86
N SER A 133 16.98 50.72 -4.33
CA SER A 133 15.60 51.09 -4.00
C SER A 133 14.50 50.06 -4.32
N GLY A 134 13.83 49.59 -3.27
CA GLY A 134 12.37 49.53 -3.19
C GLY A 134 11.65 48.45 -4.01
N ALA A 135 11.24 47.37 -3.33
CA ALA A 135 9.84 46.94 -3.31
C ALA A 135 9.72 45.76 -2.35
N THR A 136 8.99 45.97 -1.26
CA THR A 136 8.44 44.94 -0.38
C THR A 136 7.61 43.95 -1.19
N SER A 137 8.20 42.81 -1.57
CA SER A 137 7.47 41.65 -2.06
C SER A 137 6.89 40.89 -0.86
N SER A 138 5.76 41.40 -0.38
CA SER A 138 4.84 40.63 0.45
C SER A 138 4.42 39.37 -0.31
N SER A 139 5.05 38.25 0.01
CA SER A 139 4.62 36.90 -0.37
C SER A 139 3.31 36.59 0.37
N SER A 140 2.23 37.17 -0.13
CA SER A 140 0.88 36.82 0.25
C SER A 140 0.70 35.32 0.07
N GLY A 141 0.51 34.65 1.20
CA GLY A 141 0.22 33.22 1.28
C GLY A 141 -0.85 32.86 0.27
N SER A 142 -0.46 32.01 -0.67
CA SER A 142 -1.37 31.37 -1.61
C SER A 142 -2.34 30.52 -0.81
N ARG A 143 -3.48 31.11 -0.44
CA ARG A 143 -4.68 30.37 -0.08
C ARG A 143 -5.20 29.75 -1.37
N VAL A 144 -4.65 28.58 -1.70
CA VAL A 144 -5.23 27.69 -2.71
C VAL A 144 -6.53 27.14 -2.14
N CYS A 145 -7.61 27.89 -2.33
CA CYS A 145 -8.94 27.33 -2.36
C CYS A 145 -9.08 26.63 -3.72
N GLY A 146 -9.30 25.30 -3.74
CA GLY A 146 -10.02 24.67 -4.85
C GLY A 146 -9.49 23.37 -5.45
N GLY A 147 -8.40 22.78 -4.98
CA GLY A 147 -7.96 21.45 -5.45
C GLY A 147 -7.09 20.72 -4.45
N PRO A 148 -7.20 19.38 -4.32
CA PRO A 148 -6.26 18.62 -3.52
C PRO A 148 -4.86 18.77 -4.13
N GLY A 149 -3.90 19.25 -3.33
CA GLY A 149 -2.49 19.23 -3.74
C GLY A 149 -2.05 17.79 -4.04
N LEU A 150 -1.00 17.61 -4.85
CA LEU A 150 -0.47 16.29 -5.23
C LEU A 150 -0.33 15.30 -4.04
N PRO A 151 0.13 15.73 -2.84
CA PRO A 151 0.21 14.83 -1.67
C PRO A 151 -1.16 14.35 -1.15
N ALA A 152 -2.21 15.17 -1.28
CA ALA A 152 -3.56 14.81 -0.83
C ALA A 152 -4.20 13.75 -1.74
N LEU A 153 -3.99 13.85 -3.06
CA LEU A 153 -4.41 12.82 -4.01
C LEU A 153 -3.66 11.50 -3.79
N ALA A 154 -2.35 11.58 -3.54
CA ALA A 154 -1.54 10.41 -3.22
C ALA A 154 -2.03 9.70 -1.95
N PHE A 155 -2.32 10.46 -0.89
CA PHE A 155 -2.84 9.90 0.35
C PHE A 155 -4.25 9.34 0.21
N GLU A 156 -5.11 9.93 -0.62
CA GLU A 156 -6.41 9.33 -0.92
C GLU A 156 -6.26 7.94 -1.57
N ASP A 157 -5.31 7.77 -2.49
CA ASP A 157 -5.01 6.44 -3.05
C ASP A 157 -4.52 5.48 -1.96
N VAL A 158 -3.60 5.93 -1.10
CA VAL A 158 -3.14 5.14 0.07
C VAL A 158 -4.33 4.69 0.93
N MET A 159 -5.31 5.57 1.17
CA MET A 159 -6.49 5.23 1.96
C MET A 159 -7.43 4.23 1.27
N ARG A 160 -7.58 4.32 -0.05
CA ARG A 160 -8.35 3.32 -0.83
C ARG A 160 -7.69 1.95 -0.81
N GLN A 161 -6.36 1.92 -0.95
CA GLN A 161 -5.60 0.67 -0.85
C GLN A 161 -5.65 0.11 0.58
N THR A 162 -5.55 0.96 1.59
CA THR A 162 -5.66 0.57 3.00
C THR A 162 -7.02 -0.02 3.32
N PHE A 163 -8.10 0.56 2.80
CA PHE A 163 -9.43 -0.02 2.90
C PHE A 163 -9.49 -1.41 2.27
N SER A 164 -8.97 -1.55 1.05
CA SER A 164 -8.94 -2.83 0.32
C SER A 164 -8.12 -3.90 1.07
N ALA A 165 -6.98 -3.51 1.64
CA ALA A 165 -6.15 -4.36 2.49
C ALA A 165 -6.87 -4.74 3.80
N GLY A 166 -7.57 -3.79 4.42
CA GLY A 166 -8.39 -3.98 5.62
C GLY A 166 -9.51 -5.01 5.41
N LEU A 167 -10.20 -4.95 4.25
CA LEU A 167 -11.21 -5.94 3.86
C LEU A 167 -10.64 -7.33 3.65
N ALA A 168 -9.41 -7.44 3.14
CA ALA A 168 -8.74 -8.73 3.04
C ALA A 168 -8.37 -9.28 4.44
N CYS A 169 -7.91 -8.41 5.33
CA CYS A 169 -7.53 -8.78 6.70
C CYS A 169 -8.72 -9.10 7.62
N SER A 170 -9.90 -8.53 7.35
CA SER A 170 -11.12 -8.87 8.10
C SER A 170 -11.57 -10.30 7.79
N ARG A 171 -11.38 -10.76 6.55
CA ARG A 171 -11.68 -12.12 6.10
C ARG A 171 -10.65 -13.13 6.58
N ASP A 172 -9.38 -12.73 6.64
CA ASP A 172 -8.29 -13.59 7.12
C ASP A 172 -7.35 -12.83 8.08
N ARG A 173 -7.40 -13.22 9.37
CA ARG A 173 -6.56 -12.62 10.42
C ARG A 173 -5.10 -13.05 10.36
N SER A 174 -4.78 -14.15 9.67
CA SER A 174 -3.40 -14.65 9.55
C SER A 174 -2.48 -13.64 8.86
N VAL A 175 -3.07 -12.84 7.96
CA VAL A 175 -2.41 -11.74 7.23
C VAL A 175 -1.69 -10.76 8.17
N ARG A 176 -2.20 -10.54 9.39
CA ARG A 176 -1.60 -9.61 10.36
C ARG A 176 -0.22 -10.04 10.86
N ARG A 177 0.21 -11.28 10.60
CA ARG A 177 1.50 -11.82 11.02
C ARG A 177 2.54 -11.81 9.90
N THR A 178 2.20 -11.35 8.70
CA THR A 178 3.08 -11.45 7.54
C THR A 178 4.03 -10.24 7.42
N PRO A 179 5.14 -10.37 6.66
CA PRO A 179 6.01 -9.24 6.35
C PRO A 179 5.29 -8.10 5.62
N GLU A 180 4.34 -8.41 4.73
CA GLU A 180 3.55 -7.43 3.98
C GLU A 180 2.74 -6.53 4.91
N TRP A 181 2.13 -7.10 5.96
CA TRP A 181 1.39 -6.33 6.95
C TRP A 181 2.29 -5.39 7.76
N ARG A 182 3.49 -5.86 8.14
CA ARG A 182 4.46 -5.02 8.84
C ARG A 182 4.90 -3.83 7.99
N ARG A 183 5.20 -4.04 6.71
CA ARG A 183 5.56 -2.96 5.77
C ARG A 183 4.41 -1.99 5.54
N LEU A 184 3.19 -2.49 5.32
CA LEU A 184 2.00 -1.63 5.24
C LEU A 184 1.87 -0.74 6.48
N LYS A 185 2.09 -1.31 7.68
CA LYS A 185 2.06 -0.54 8.93
C LYS A 185 3.17 0.52 8.98
N GLU A 186 4.39 0.20 8.57
CA GLU A 186 5.52 1.14 8.51
C GLU A 186 5.21 2.32 7.58
N ASP A 187 4.67 2.05 6.38
CA ASP A 187 4.33 3.09 5.41
C ASP A 187 3.20 4.00 5.92
N LEU A 188 2.16 3.42 6.50
CA LEU A 188 1.07 4.21 7.09
C LEU A 188 1.52 5.01 8.31
N THR A 189 2.47 4.47 9.09
CA THR A 189 3.09 5.19 10.21
C THR A 189 3.86 6.39 9.69
N TRP A 190 4.64 6.22 8.62
CA TRP A 190 5.34 7.31 7.95
C TRP A 190 4.39 8.45 7.57
N TRP A 191 3.26 8.15 6.93
CA TRP A 191 2.27 9.18 6.59
C TRP A 191 1.76 9.94 7.82
N ALA A 192 1.48 9.22 8.92
CA ALA A 192 0.99 9.82 10.16
C ALA A 192 2.04 10.67 10.89
N THR A 193 3.32 10.27 10.86
CA THR A 193 4.41 10.99 11.55
C THR A 193 4.94 12.15 10.72
N GLU A 194 5.09 11.93 9.43
CA GLU A 194 5.81 12.84 8.54
C GLU A 194 4.90 13.78 7.76
N ARG A 195 3.64 13.40 7.51
CA ARG A 195 2.66 14.18 6.74
C ARG A 195 1.32 14.30 7.49
N PRO A 196 1.31 14.65 8.79
CA PRO A 196 0.08 14.69 9.59
C PRO A 196 -0.99 15.64 9.01
N GLU A 197 -0.56 16.72 8.35
CA GLU A 197 -1.43 17.68 7.68
C GLU A 197 -2.29 17.04 6.58
N VAL A 198 -1.73 16.08 5.84
CA VAL A 198 -2.43 15.37 4.76
C VAL A 198 -3.46 14.41 5.35
N VAL A 199 -3.10 13.72 6.43
CA VAL A 199 -4.02 12.83 7.15
C VAL A 199 -5.20 13.61 7.72
N VAL A 200 -4.94 14.74 8.38
CA VAL A 200 -5.99 15.62 8.92
C VAL A 200 -6.86 16.21 7.81
N ALA A 201 -6.26 16.65 6.69
CA ALA A 201 -7.00 17.17 5.54
C ALA A 201 -7.94 16.12 4.93
N PHE A 202 -7.52 14.86 4.88
CA PHE A 202 -8.37 13.76 4.43
C PHE A 202 -9.58 13.55 5.35
N VAL A 203 -9.38 13.52 6.68
CA VAL A 203 -10.48 13.36 7.64
C VAL A 203 -11.46 14.53 7.54
N ARG A 204 -10.94 15.76 7.46
CA ARG A 204 -11.75 16.98 7.28
C ARG A 204 -12.53 16.95 5.98
N SER A 205 -11.90 16.58 4.87
CA SER A 205 -12.60 16.43 3.58
C SER A 205 -13.75 15.42 3.68
N ALA A 206 -13.55 14.29 4.37
CA ALA A 206 -14.62 13.32 4.59
C ALA A 206 -15.76 13.88 5.46
N HIS A 207 -15.43 14.68 6.47
CA HIS A 207 -16.40 15.38 7.30
C HIS A 207 -17.17 16.47 6.52
N ASP A 208 -16.47 17.31 5.76
CA ASP A 208 -17.09 18.42 5.00
C ASP A 208 -18.04 17.91 3.92
N VAL A 209 -17.69 16.78 3.28
CA VAL A 209 -18.57 16.08 2.35
C VAL A 209 -19.90 15.67 3.01
N LEU A 210 -19.89 15.33 4.31
CA LEU A 210 -21.11 15.01 5.06
C LEU A 210 -21.82 16.25 5.59
N ALA A 211 -21.07 17.24 6.07
CA ALA A 211 -21.61 18.49 6.62
C ALA A 211 -22.33 19.33 5.55
N GLY A 212 -21.99 19.15 4.26
CA GLY A 212 -22.72 19.73 3.12
C GLY A 212 -24.18 19.28 2.99
N GLY A 213 -24.65 18.36 3.84
CA GLY A 213 -26.05 17.99 4.01
C GLY A 213 -26.58 17.02 2.96
N TRP A 214 -27.69 16.35 3.30
CA TRP A 214 -28.37 15.39 2.44
C TRP A 214 -28.90 16.02 1.12
N GLY A 215 -29.15 17.34 1.13
CA GLY A 215 -29.52 18.12 -0.05
C GLY A 215 -28.43 18.22 -1.13
N GLY A 216 -27.15 18.15 -0.75
CA GLY A 216 -26.03 18.05 -1.70
C GLY A 216 -25.80 16.61 -2.19
N ALA A 217 -26.20 15.61 -1.39
CA ALA A 217 -26.16 14.19 -1.77
C ALA A 217 -27.18 13.85 -2.87
N ALA A 218 -28.32 14.57 -2.94
CA ALA A 218 -29.30 14.47 -4.02
C ALA A 218 -28.75 14.91 -5.39
N ALA A 219 -27.63 15.66 -5.44
CA ALA A 219 -26.92 16.01 -6.67
C ALA A 219 -25.95 14.91 -7.17
N GLY A 220 -25.96 13.74 -6.53
CA GLY A 220 -25.45 12.48 -7.09
C GLY A 220 -23.94 12.24 -7.05
N ARG A 221 -23.11 13.10 -6.44
CA ARG A 221 -21.63 12.99 -6.61
C ARG A 221 -20.77 12.76 -5.36
N SER A 222 -21.20 13.00 -4.12
CA SER A 222 -20.28 12.93 -2.97
C SER A 222 -20.57 11.83 -1.93
N TRP A 223 -21.82 11.36 -1.82
CA TRP A 223 -22.23 10.46 -0.73
C TRP A 223 -21.67 9.03 -0.81
N ARG A 224 -21.50 8.48 -2.03
CA ARG A 224 -20.98 7.10 -2.23
C ARG A 224 -19.54 6.92 -1.75
N GLU A 225 -18.79 8.00 -1.62
CA GLU A 225 -17.39 7.97 -1.22
C GLU A 225 -17.22 7.98 0.31
N THR A 226 -18.22 8.43 1.07
CA THR A 226 -18.09 8.57 2.52
C THR A 226 -17.96 7.23 3.28
N PRO A 227 -18.74 6.18 2.98
CA PRO A 227 -18.70 4.94 3.75
C PRO A 227 -17.33 4.27 3.73
N TRP A 228 -16.64 4.24 2.57
CA TRP A 228 -15.31 3.64 2.49
C TRP A 228 -14.24 4.52 3.15
N ARG A 229 -14.35 5.86 3.08
CA ARG A 229 -13.40 6.78 3.73
C ARG A 229 -13.42 6.61 5.24
N ARG A 230 -14.60 6.53 5.85
CA ARG A 230 -14.73 6.28 7.30
C ARG A 230 -14.25 4.86 7.67
N SER A 231 -14.50 3.87 6.81
CA SER A 231 -14.03 2.50 7.02
C SER A 231 -12.51 2.41 6.97
N ALA A 232 -11.90 3.10 6.02
CA ALA A 232 -10.45 3.24 5.91
C ALA A 232 -9.87 3.86 7.19
N LEU A 233 -10.53 4.88 7.76
CA LEU A 233 -10.13 5.48 9.04
C LEU A 233 -10.27 4.51 10.22
N ALA A 234 -11.33 3.70 10.28
CA ALA A 234 -11.43 2.66 11.32
C ALA A 234 -10.34 1.60 11.17
N PHE A 235 -10.02 1.18 9.95
CA PHE A 235 -8.89 0.29 9.72
C PHE A 235 -7.56 0.92 10.18
N LEU A 236 -7.32 2.21 9.92
CA LEU A 236 -6.14 2.92 10.44
C LEU A 236 -6.09 2.95 11.97
N GLN A 237 -7.22 3.14 12.64
CA GLN A 237 -7.32 3.11 14.10
C GLN A 237 -7.04 1.71 14.64
N ASP A 238 -7.66 0.68 14.06
CA ASP A 238 -7.46 -0.74 14.41
C ASP A 238 -6.03 -1.22 14.19
N LEU A 239 -5.33 -0.62 13.22
CA LEU A 239 -3.91 -0.86 12.94
C LEU A 239 -2.99 -0.35 14.06
N GLY A 240 -3.50 0.42 15.02
CA GLY A 240 -2.73 0.99 16.12
C GLY A 240 -1.69 2.01 15.68
N LEU A 241 -1.84 2.57 14.48
CA LEU A 241 -0.90 3.52 13.86
C LEU A 241 -0.81 4.83 14.64
N LEU A 242 -1.91 5.21 15.29
CA LEU A 242 -1.99 6.41 16.13
C LEU A 242 -1.26 6.25 17.47
N GLY A 243 -0.90 5.02 17.86
CA GLY A 243 -0.12 4.77 19.08
C GLY A 243 1.37 5.12 18.95
N GLY A 244 1.88 5.28 17.71
CA GLY A 244 3.27 5.66 17.43
C GLY A 244 3.45 7.08 16.87
N ALA A 245 2.35 7.77 16.52
CA ALA A 245 2.40 9.16 16.08
C ALA A 245 2.53 10.12 17.28
N HIS A 246 3.04 11.34 17.05
CA HIS A 246 3.10 12.37 18.08
C HIS A 246 1.71 12.59 18.70
N MET A 247 1.59 12.62 20.04
CA MET A 247 0.30 12.62 20.75
C MET A 247 -0.69 13.68 20.22
N SER A 248 -0.19 14.88 19.88
CA SER A 248 -1.01 15.96 19.33
C SER A 248 -1.65 15.65 17.96
N VAL A 249 -1.03 14.82 17.14
CA VAL A 249 -1.57 14.37 15.84
C VAL A 249 -2.63 13.30 16.07
N ALA A 250 -2.35 12.35 16.96
CA ALA A 250 -3.30 11.30 17.34
C ALA A 250 -4.58 11.90 17.95
N ASP A 251 -4.45 12.86 18.86
CA ASP A 251 -5.58 13.57 19.50
C ASP A 251 -6.39 14.36 18.47
N ARG A 252 -5.71 15.03 17.53
CA ARG A 252 -6.38 15.77 16.46
C ARG A 252 -7.13 14.86 15.50
N ILE A 253 -6.53 13.74 15.08
CA ILE A 253 -7.19 12.74 14.24
C ILE A 253 -8.38 12.12 14.99
N ALA A 254 -8.24 11.83 16.29
CA ALA A 254 -9.32 11.31 17.12
C ALA A 254 -10.48 12.31 17.25
N ALA A 255 -10.19 13.59 17.45
CA ALA A 255 -11.20 14.64 17.53
C ALA A 255 -11.98 14.82 16.21
N GLU A 256 -11.27 14.82 15.08
CA GLU A 256 -11.86 14.93 13.74
C GLU A 256 -12.65 13.65 13.38
N ALA A 257 -12.16 12.46 13.76
CA ALA A 257 -12.90 11.21 13.60
C ALA A 257 -14.18 11.19 14.47
N ALA A 258 -14.12 11.72 15.70
CA ALA A 258 -15.30 11.86 16.55
C ALA A 258 -16.32 12.87 15.99
N ALA A 259 -15.85 13.95 15.33
CA ALA A 259 -16.71 14.89 14.61
C ALA A 259 -17.39 14.22 13.42
N LEU A 260 -16.64 13.44 12.64
CA LEU A 260 -17.15 12.61 11.55
C LEU A 260 -18.23 11.62 12.05
N ASP A 261 -18.00 10.95 13.18
CA ASP A 261 -18.98 10.04 13.80
C ASP A 261 -20.25 10.74 14.29
N ARG A 262 -20.15 12.00 14.72
CA ARG A 262 -21.34 12.80 15.04
C ARG A 262 -22.13 13.16 13.78
N ALA A 263 -21.45 13.57 12.71
CA ALA A 263 -22.09 13.89 11.43
C ALA A 263 -22.78 12.66 10.80
N ILE A 264 -22.15 11.48 10.85
CA ILE A 264 -22.77 10.24 10.38
C ILE A 264 -24.04 9.94 11.18
N ARG A 265 -24.01 10.04 12.51
CA ARG A 265 -25.19 9.80 13.37
C ARG A 265 -26.36 10.73 13.07
N THR A 266 -26.09 11.98 12.68
CA THR A 266 -27.17 12.91 12.30
C THR A 266 -27.91 12.51 11.03
N ILE A 267 -27.26 11.76 10.13
CA ILE A 267 -27.79 11.38 8.82
C ILE A 267 -28.18 9.88 8.79
N GLN A 268 -27.74 9.08 9.77
CA GLN A 268 -27.90 7.63 9.81
C GLN A 268 -29.35 7.18 9.66
N LYS A 269 -30.32 7.85 10.31
CA LYS A 269 -31.74 7.49 10.21
C LYS A 269 -32.32 7.68 8.80
N GLU A 270 -31.83 8.68 8.08
CA GLU A 270 -32.30 9.01 6.72
C GLU A 270 -31.58 8.18 5.66
N ALA A 271 -30.31 7.82 5.90
CA ALA A 271 -29.47 7.12 4.94
C ALA A 271 -29.39 5.60 5.14
N ALA A 272 -29.76 5.03 6.30
CA ALA A 272 -29.67 3.59 6.54
C ALA A 272 -30.46 2.73 5.55
N ALA A 273 -31.57 3.25 5.01
CA ALA A 273 -32.37 2.55 3.99
C ALA A 273 -31.77 2.62 2.58
N ALA A 274 -30.80 3.51 2.33
CA ALA A 274 -30.29 3.83 1.00
C ALA A 274 -28.87 3.31 0.73
N VAL A 275 -28.20 2.72 1.73
CA VAL A 275 -26.78 2.33 1.63
C VAL A 275 -26.59 0.85 1.93
N GLU A 276 -26.17 0.10 0.92
CA GLU A 276 -25.76 -1.29 1.08
C GLU A 276 -24.37 -1.41 1.72
N VAL A 277 -24.22 -2.37 2.63
CA VAL A 277 -22.93 -2.72 3.24
C VAL A 277 -22.02 -3.31 2.17
N PRO A 278 -20.83 -2.74 1.89
CA PRO A 278 -19.89 -3.39 0.99
C PRO A 278 -19.46 -4.76 1.51
N ALA A 279 -19.41 -5.76 0.63
CA ALA A 279 -19.13 -7.13 1.01
C ALA A 279 -17.77 -7.28 1.72
N GLY A 280 -17.79 -7.76 2.97
CA GLY A 280 -16.58 -8.03 3.78
C GLY A 280 -16.17 -6.90 4.73
N VAL A 281 -16.90 -5.79 4.78
CA VAL A 281 -16.74 -4.78 5.84
C VAL A 281 -17.20 -5.40 7.17
N PRO A 282 -16.38 -5.41 8.23
CA PRO A 282 -16.82 -5.83 9.56
C PRO A 282 -18.03 -5.03 10.02
N ALA A 283 -18.96 -5.65 10.75
CA ALA A 283 -20.10 -4.93 11.33
C ALA A 283 -19.66 -3.76 12.23
N SER A 284 -18.53 -3.89 12.93
CA SER A 284 -17.93 -2.82 13.74
C SER A 284 -17.44 -1.61 12.92
N HIS A 285 -17.22 -1.79 11.62
CA HIS A 285 -16.82 -0.74 10.68
C HIS A 285 -17.99 -0.32 9.77
N TRP A 286 -19.20 -0.80 10.06
CA TRP A 286 -20.41 -0.38 9.36
C TRP A 286 -21.31 0.43 10.29
N TRP A 287 -21.51 1.69 9.96
CA TRP A 287 -22.16 2.70 10.80
C TRP A 287 -23.61 2.99 10.39
N PHE A 288 -24.15 2.29 9.38
CA PHE A 288 -25.56 2.38 8.99
C PHE A 288 -26.41 1.19 9.48
N GLY A 289 -25.81 0.33 10.32
CA GLY A 289 -26.52 -0.76 11.01
C GLY A 289 -27.23 -0.30 12.28
#